data_AF-A0A842LZ06-F1
#
_entry.id   AF-A0A842LZ06-F1
#
_cell.length_a   1.000
_cell.length_b   1.000
_cell.length_c   1.000
_cell.angle_alpha   90.00
_cell.angle_beta   90.00
_cell.angle_gamma   90.00
#
_symmetry.space_group_name_H-M   'P 1'
#
loop_
_entity.id
_entity.type
_entity.pdbx_description
1 polymer ?
#
loop_
_entity_poly.entity_id
_entity_poly.type
_entity_poly.pdbx_seq_one_letter_code
_entity_poly.pdbx_strand_id
1 'polypeptide(L)'
;MAQSVAEREHEVNDYACNAYAEKIAQINALIALLNPQEDQETIDQLLRVKEIYRKLGTALWFMQAGELTNLGARLGSTIRQYKVREE
;
A
#
# COMPACT_ATOMS: atom_id res chain seq x y z
N MET A 1 -16.67 5.19 6.06
CA MET A 1 -15.65 6.15 6.55
C MET A 1 -14.23 5.76 6.09
N ALA A 2 -13.77 4.52 6.26
CA ALA A 2 -12.44 4.13 5.77
C ALA A 2 -12.32 4.11 4.22
N GLN A 3 -13.35 3.61 3.52
CA GLN A 3 -13.38 3.54 2.04
C GLN A 3 -13.26 4.91 1.37
N SER A 4 -13.98 5.91 1.89
CA SER A 4 -13.97 7.29 1.38
C SER A 4 -12.64 8.03 1.61
N VAL A 5 -11.81 7.56 2.55
CA VAL A 5 -10.48 8.13 2.81
C VAL A 5 -9.45 7.51 1.88
N ALA A 6 -9.53 6.19 1.65
CA ALA A 6 -8.67 5.49 0.69
C ALA A 6 -8.89 5.96 -0.76
N GLU A 7 -10.10 6.39 -1.11
CA GLU A 7 -10.41 6.99 -2.42
C GLU A 7 -9.90 8.44 -2.58
N ARG A 8 -9.73 9.17 -1.47
CA ARG A 8 -9.29 10.57 -1.49
C ARG A 8 -7.79 10.75 -1.38
N GLU A 9 -7.12 9.85 -0.66
CA GLU A 9 -5.68 9.90 -0.44
C GLU A 9 -5.06 8.58 -0.88
N HIS A 10 -4.56 8.54 -2.12
CA HIS A 10 -3.91 7.35 -2.68
C HIS A 10 -2.74 6.83 -1.81
N GLU A 11 -2.09 7.72 -1.06
CA GLU A 11 -1.00 7.37 -0.15
C GLU A 11 -1.48 6.56 1.07
N VAL A 12 -2.74 6.69 1.48
CA VAL A 12 -3.32 5.90 2.59
C VAL A 12 -3.30 4.41 2.27
N ASN A 13 -3.34 4.05 0.98
CA ASN A 13 -3.24 2.66 0.55
C ASN A 13 -1.82 2.08 0.74
N ASP A 14 -0.77 2.92 0.66
CA ASP A 14 0.60 2.49 0.97
C ASP A 14 0.79 2.24 2.49
N TYR A 15 -0.03 2.85 3.33
CA TYR A 15 -0.01 2.71 4.78
C TYR A 15 -0.93 1.62 5.31
N ALA A 16 -2.05 1.37 4.63
CA ALA A 16 -3.00 0.33 4.99
C ALA A 16 -2.38 -1.07 4.77
N CYS A 17 -2.58 -1.98 5.73
CA CYS A 17 -2.09 -3.36 5.64
C CYS A 17 -0.58 -3.49 5.40
N ASN A 18 0.20 -2.57 5.99
CA ASN A 18 1.65 -2.55 5.89
C ASN A 18 2.30 -2.36 7.27
N ALA A 19 3.07 -3.35 7.72
CA ALA A 19 3.75 -3.29 9.02
C ALA A 19 4.84 -2.21 9.13
N TYR A 20 5.28 -1.64 8.00
CA TYR A 20 6.27 -0.57 7.90
C TYR A 20 5.68 0.76 7.42
N ALA A 21 4.37 0.97 7.59
CA ALA A 21 3.69 2.21 7.23
C ALA A 21 4.41 3.46 7.77
N GLU A 22 4.91 3.42 9.01
CA GLU A 22 5.68 4.54 9.61
C GLU A 22 6.96 4.86 8.82
N LYS A 23 7.68 3.83 8.34
CA LYS A 23 8.91 4.02 7.55
C LYS A 23 8.61 4.56 6.17
N ILE A 24 7.51 4.13 5.55
CA ILE A 24 7.04 4.68 4.28
C ILE A 24 6.65 6.16 4.45
N ALA A 25 6.01 6.51 5.56
CA ALA A 25 5.65 7.90 5.87
C ALA A 25 6.88 8.78 6.07
N GLN A 26 7.90 8.28 6.77
CA GLN A 26 9.19 8.97 6.92
C GLN A 26 9.86 9.22 5.57
N ILE A 27 9.82 8.25 4.64
CA ILE A 27 10.39 8.42 3.30
C ILE A 27 9.61 9.45 2.49
N ASN A 28 8.28 9.42 2.50
CA ASN A 28 7.47 10.43 1.82
C ASN A 28 7.76 11.84 2.37
N ALA A 29 7.90 11.99 3.69
CA ALA A 29 8.26 13.26 4.31
C ALA A 29 9.66 13.75 3.89
N LEU A 30 10.64 12.85 3.77
CA LEU A 30 11.97 13.18 3.26
C LEU A 30 11.92 13.64 1.80
N ILE A 31 11.19 12.94 0.94
CA ILE A 31 11.03 13.32 -0.47
C ILE A 31 10.38 14.71 -0.59
N ALA A 32 9.39 15.03 0.26
CA ALA A 32 8.72 16.32 0.25
C ALA A 32 9.64 17.52 0.63
N LEU A 33 10.78 17.25 1.27
CA LEU A 33 11.77 18.27 1.65
C LEU A 33 12.87 18.47 0.58
N LEU A 34 12.96 17.59 -0.42
CA LEU A 34 13.99 17.63 -1.45
C LEU A 34 13.56 18.46 -2.65
N ASN A 35 14.53 19.06 -3.34
CA ASN A 35 14.29 19.81 -4.56
C ASN A 35 14.38 18.87 -5.78
N PRO A 36 13.31 18.65 -6.56
CA PRO A 36 13.33 17.72 -7.68
C PRO A 36 14.37 18.04 -8.76
N GLN A 37 14.78 19.31 -8.90
CA GLN A 37 15.77 19.70 -9.91
C GLN A 37 17.22 19.40 -9.50
N GLU A 38 17.49 19.33 -8.18
CA GLU A 38 18.84 19.19 -7.63
C GLU A 38 19.05 17.78 -7.07
N ASP A 39 18.01 17.19 -6.48
CA ASP A 39 18.08 15.96 -5.68
C ASP A 39 17.44 14.75 -6.36
N GLN A 40 17.25 14.79 -7.69
CA GLN A 40 16.54 13.74 -8.42
C GLN A 40 17.10 12.33 -8.15
N GLU A 41 18.42 12.19 -8.08
CA GLU A 41 19.05 10.90 -7.77
C GLU A 41 18.68 10.40 -6.36
N THR A 42 18.70 11.29 -5.37
CA THR A 42 18.33 10.96 -3.98
C THR A 42 16.85 10.60 -3.88
N ILE A 43 15.98 11.32 -4.59
CA ILE A 43 14.55 11.01 -4.69
C ILE A 43 14.35 9.61 -5.28
N ASP A 44 15.04 9.28 -6.38
CA ASP A 44 14.95 7.95 -7.00
C ASP A 44 15.43 6.83 -6.07
N GLN A 45 16.49 7.07 -5.30
CA GLN A 45 16.97 6.12 -4.30
C GLN A 45 15.96 5.93 -3.17
N LEU A 46 15.38 7.01 -2.65
CA LEU A 46 14.35 6.97 -1.62
C LEU A 46 13.09 6.23 -2.09
N LEU A 47 12.68 6.43 -3.35
CA LEU A 47 11.57 5.70 -3.95
C LEU A 47 11.84 4.20 -4.05
N ARG A 48 13.08 3.78 -4.35
CA ARG A 48 13.46 2.35 -4.33
C ARG A 48 13.40 1.77 -2.93
N VAL A 49 13.87 2.51 -1.93
CA VAL A 49 13.81 2.09 -0.52
C VAL A 49 12.36 1.99 -0.04
N LYS A 50 11.51 2.95 -0.43
CA LYS A 50 10.06 2.91 -0.18
C LYS A 50 9.45 1.62 -0.72
N GLU A 51 9.78 1.24 -1.95
CA GLU A 51 9.25 0.03 -2.57
C GLU A 51 9.67 -1.26 -1.83
N ILE A 52 10.88 -1.29 -1.28
CA ILE A 52 11.36 -2.40 -0.44
C ILE A 52 10.52 -2.51 0.83
N TYR A 53 10.32 -1.40 1.56
CA TYR A 53 9.50 -1.39 2.76
C TYR A 53 8.05 -1.72 2.48
N ARG A 54 7.51 -1.27 1.33
CA ARG A 54 6.17 -1.63 0.90
C ARG A 54 6.01 -3.15 0.77
N LYS A 55 6.90 -3.81 0.02
CA LYS A 55 6.86 -5.27 -0.15
C LYS A 55 7.06 -6.04 1.15
N LEU A 56 8.06 -5.66 1.95
CA LEU A 56 8.36 -6.34 3.22
C LEU A 56 7.23 -6.15 4.24
N GLY A 57 6.72 -4.94 4.37
CA GLY A 57 5.68 -4.63 5.33
C GLY A 57 4.34 -5.28 4.99
N THR A 58 4.00 -5.40 3.71
CA THR A 58 2.82 -6.16 3.27
C THR A 58 3.01 -7.66 3.52
N ALA A 59 4.18 -8.22 3.21
CA ALA A 59 4.48 -9.63 3.49
C ALA A 59 4.39 -9.94 4.99
N LEU A 60 4.97 -9.08 5.84
CA LEU A 60 4.92 -9.23 7.29
C LEU A 60 3.49 -9.09 7.82
N TRP A 61 2.72 -8.14 7.28
CA TRP A 61 1.31 -7.99 7.63
C TRP A 61 0.53 -9.27 7.32
N PHE A 62 0.73 -9.89 6.14
CA PHE A 62 0.11 -11.17 5.81
C PHE A 62 0.57 -12.31 6.74
N MET A 63 1.86 -12.39 7.06
CA MET A 63 2.38 -13.41 7.99
C MET A 63 1.73 -13.31 9.38
N GLN A 64 1.42 -12.10 9.83
CA GLN A 64 0.79 -11.84 11.13
C GLN A 64 -0.74 -11.81 11.07
N ALA A 65 -1.32 -11.77 9.87
CA ALA A 65 -2.75 -11.68 9.71
C ALA A 65 -3.44 -13.00 10.14
N GLY A 66 -4.67 -12.88 10.61
CA GLY A 66 -5.46 -14.03 11.03
C GLY A 66 -5.74 -15.00 9.87
N GLU A 67 -6.15 -16.22 10.24
CA GLU A 67 -6.41 -17.32 9.30
C GLU A 67 -7.35 -16.93 8.15
N LEU A 68 -8.37 -16.11 8.43
CA LEU A 68 -9.32 -15.61 7.42
C LEU A 68 -8.67 -14.71 6.36
N THR A 69 -7.74 -13.85 6.76
CA THR A 69 -7.02 -12.97 5.83
C THR A 69 -6.06 -13.77 4.95
N ASN A 70 -5.37 -14.76 5.53
CA ASN A 70 -4.50 -15.67 4.80
C ASN A 70 -5.28 -16.58 3.85
N LEU A 71 -6.46 -17.05 4.27
CA LEU A 71 -7.37 -17.81 3.42
C LEU A 71 -7.88 -16.96 2.25
N GLY A 72 -8.31 -15.72 2.51
CA GLY A 72 -8.73 -14.76 1.49
C GLY A 72 -7.63 -14.46 0.47
N ALA A 73 -6.38 -14.29 0.93
CA ALA A 73 -5.22 -14.07 0.07
C ALA A 73 -4.92 -15.29 -0.82
N ARG A 74 -5.03 -16.51 -0.28
CA ARG A 74 -4.80 -17.76 -1.02
C ARG A 74 -5.89 -18.08 -2.03
N LEU A 75 -7.15 -17.83 -1.69
CA LEU A 75 -8.29 -18.10 -2.57
C LEU A 75 -8.38 -17.08 -3.70
N GLY A 76 -7.86 -15.86 -3.50
CA GLY A 76 -8.00 -14.75 -4.43
C GLY A 76 -9.46 -14.31 -4.55
N SER A 77 -9.68 -13.06 -4.96
CA SER A 77 -11.04 -12.58 -5.21
C SER A 77 -11.58 -13.21 -6.49
N THR A 78 -12.24 -14.36 -6.38
CA THR A 78 -13.10 -14.84 -7.49
C THR A 78 -14.37 -13.98 -7.47
N ILE A 79 -14.28 -12.72 -7.92
CA ILE A 79 -15.46 -11.88 -8.11
C ILE A 79 -16.21 -12.43 -9.32
N ARG A 80 -17.15 -13.35 -9.10
CA ARG A 80 -18.15 -13.69 -10.11
C ARG A 80 -19.16 -12.54 -10.17
N GLN A 81 -19.03 -11.70 -11.20
CA GLN A 81 -20.06 -10.72 -11.52
C GLN A 81 -21.28 -11.47 -12.07
N TYR A 82 -22.34 -11.57 -11.28
CA TYR A 82 -23.63 -12.02 -11.75
C TYR A 82 -24.42 -10.81 -12.26
N LYS A 83 -24.67 -10.73 -13.57
CA LYS A 83 -25.65 -9.80 -14.11
C LYS A 83 -27.03 -10.28 -13.68
N VAL A 84 -27.69 -9.55 -12.78
CA VAL A 84 -29.11 -9.73 -12.52
C VAL A 84 -29.84 -9.28 -13.79
N ARG A 85 -30.51 -10.21 -14.48
CA ARG A 85 -31.48 -9.86 -15.52
C ARG A 85 -32.72 -9.34 -14.80
N GLU A 86 -33.02 -8.06 -15.01
CA GLU A 86 -34.34 -7.51 -14.69
C GLU A 86 -35.33 -8.08 -15.72
N GLU A 87 -36.37 -8.76 -15.23
CA GLU A 87 -37.55 -9.20 -15.98
C GLU A 87 -38.69 -8.18 -15.86
#